data_AF-A0A7W5UD73-F1
#
_entry.id   AF-A0A7W5UD73-F1
#
_cell.length_a   1.000
_cell.length_b   1.000
_cell.length_c   1.000
_cell.angle_alpha   90.00
_cell.angle_beta   90.00
_cell.angle_gamma   90.00
#
_symmetry.space_group_name_H-M   'P 1'
#
loop_
_entity.id
_entity.type
_entity.pdbx_description
1 polymer ?
#
loop_
_entity_poly.entity_id
_entity_poly.type
_entity_poly.pdbx_seq_one_letter_code
_entity_poly.pdbx_strand_id
1 'polypeptide(L)' 'MTQPQEDDVPQRRIGTTFTDAELSQIDDWGFARKIRTRSEAIRRLVHNGLKTETPARAGD' A
#
# COMPACT_ATOMS: atom_id res chain seq x y z
N MET A 1 -28.87 -14.83 6.96
CA MET A 1 -27.74 -14.85 6.01
C MET A 1 -26.58 -14.15 6.71
N THR A 2 -25.57 -14.89 7.15
CA THR A 2 -24.39 -14.30 7.83
C THR A 2 -23.52 -13.66 6.77
N GLN A 3 -23.42 -12.32 6.80
CA GLN A 3 -22.48 -11.57 5.99
C GLN A 3 -21.06 -11.97 6.47
N PRO A 4 -20.12 -12.32 5.57
CA PRO A 4 -18.75 -12.60 5.99
C PRO A 4 -18.20 -11.33 6.64
N GLN A 5 -17.77 -11.43 7.89
CA GLN A 5 -17.06 -10.36 8.57
C GLN A 5 -15.75 -10.13 7.81
N GLU A 6 -15.54 -8.90 7.32
CA GLU A 6 -14.35 -8.49 6.57
C GLU A 6 -13.04 -8.65 7.36
N ASP A 7 -13.13 -8.97 8.66
CA ASP A 7 -12.01 -9.22 9.58
C ASP A 7 -11.28 -10.56 9.37
N ASP A 8 -11.78 -11.50 8.54
CA ASP A 8 -11.15 -12.82 8.37
C ASP A 8 -10.13 -12.89 7.21
N VAL A 9 -9.76 -11.77 6.57
CA VAL A 9 -8.71 -11.82 5.53
C VAL A 9 -7.33 -12.03 6.17
N PRO A 10 -6.63 -13.14 5.88
CA PRO A 10 -5.35 -13.43 6.49
C PRO A 10 -4.29 -12.42 6.03
N GLN A 11 -3.75 -11.65 6.97
CA GLN A 11 -2.64 -10.75 6.69
C GLN A 11 -1.36 -11.54 6.44
N ARG A 12 -0.82 -11.45 5.22
CA ARG A 12 0.47 -12.05 4.86
C ARG A 12 1.58 -11.01 4.95
N ARG A 13 2.76 -11.43 5.43
CA ARG A 13 3.97 -10.60 5.41
C ARG A 13 4.66 -10.76 4.06
N ILE A 14 5.19 -9.66 3.54
CA ILE A 14 6.02 -9.65 2.34
C ILE A 14 7.41 -9.17 2.76
N GLY A 15 8.43 -9.99 2.54
CA GLY A 15 9.83 -9.61 2.70
C GLY A 15 10.40 -9.21 1.35
N THR A 16 10.92 -7.98 1.25
CA THR A 16 11.51 -7.46 0.01
C THR A 16 12.72 -6.62 0.35
N THR A 17 13.77 -6.76 -0.45
CA THR A 17 14.99 -5.97 -0.32
C THR A 17 14.80 -4.62 -0.98
N PHE A 18 15.19 -3.55 -0.30
CA PHE A 18 15.23 -2.19 -0.82
C PHE A 18 16.63 -1.62 -0.66
N THR A 19 16.97 -0.66 -1.50
CA THR A 19 18.13 0.18 -1.26
C THR A 19 17.86 1.18 -0.13
N ASP A 20 18.92 1.71 0.48
CA ASP A 20 18.81 2.74 1.52
C ASP A 20 18.09 4.00 1.00
N ALA A 21 18.41 4.40 -0.23
CA ALA A 21 17.79 5.54 -0.90
C ALA A 21 16.27 5.36 -1.10
N GLU A 22 15.80 4.16 -1.44
CA GLU A 22 14.37 3.87 -1.54
C GLU A 22 13.68 3.92 -0.18
N LEU A 23 14.30 3.35 0.86
CA LEU A 23 13.75 3.41 2.22
C LEU A 23 13.63 4.85 2.71
N SER A 24 14.67 5.67 2.48
CA SER A 24 14.66 7.09 2.84
C SER A 24 13.54 7.86 2.13
N GLN A 25 13.30 7.61 0.84
CA GLN A 25 12.20 8.22 0.09
C GLN A 25 10.82 7.80 0.63
N ILE A 26 10.65 6.53 1.02
CA ILE A 26 9.40 6.04 1.61
C ILE A 26 9.15 6.71 2.98
N ASP A 27 10.19 6.84 3.80
CA ASP A 27 10.08 7.50 5.11
C ASP A 27 9.78 9.00 4.99
N ASP A 28 10.46 9.72 4.09
CA ASP A 28 10.18 11.15 3.83
C ASP A 28 8.73 11.36 3.36
N TRP A 29 8.30 10.55 2.39
CA TRP A 29 6.93 10.58 1.90
C TRP A 29 5.90 10.30 3.00
N GLY A 30 6.20 9.34 3.89
CA GLY A 30 5.38 8.99 5.04
C GLY A 30 5.33 10.09 6.09
N PHE A 31 6.48 10.67 6.43
CA PHE A 31 6.62 11.77 7.38
C PHE A 31 5.84 13.00 6.93
N ALA A 32 5.97 13.40 5.66
CA ALA A 32 5.21 14.51 5.07
C ALA A 32 3.69 14.31 5.16
N ARG A 33 3.21 13.05 5.21
CA ARG A 33 1.80 12.68 5.29
C ARG A 33 1.35 12.26 6.69
N LYS A 34 2.19 12.42 7.71
CA LYS A 34 1.94 12.03 9.11
C LYS A 34 1.57 10.55 9.25
N ILE A 35 2.14 9.71 8.42
CA ILE A 35 1.93 8.26 8.43
C ILE A 35 2.79 7.64 9.53
N ARG A 36 2.20 6.77 10.35
CA ARG A 36 2.82 6.29 11.59
C ARG A 36 3.85 5.19 11.38
N THR A 37 3.69 4.37 10.34
CA THR A 37 4.55 3.21 10.11
C THR A 37 4.95 3.10 8.65
N ARG A 38 6.17 2.62 8.40
CA ARG A 38 6.65 2.34 7.04
C ARG A 38 5.74 1.37 6.30
N SER A 39 5.22 0.35 6.98
CA SER A 39 4.26 -0.61 6.40
C SER A 39 2.97 0.07 5.92
N GLU A 40 2.45 1.04 6.67
CA GLU A 40 1.29 1.82 6.25
C GLU A 40 1.65 2.72 5.06
N ALA A 41 2.83 3.34 5.08
CA ALA A 41 3.30 4.17 3.97
C ALA A 41 3.39 3.36 2.67
N ILE A 42 4.02 2.18 2.73
CA ILE A 42 4.14 1.25 1.60
C ILE A 42 2.76 0.81 1.10
N ARG A 43 1.82 0.44 1.99
CA ARG A 43 0.44 0.07 1.60
C ARG A 43 -0.25 1.19 0.82
N ARG A 44 -0.13 2.44 1.26
CA ARG A 44 -0.72 3.58 0.56
C ARG A 44 -0.03 3.86 -0.77
N LEU A 45 1.30 3.77 -0.83
CA LEU A 45 2.06 3.93 -2.07
C LEU A 45 1.63 2.90 -3.11
N VAL A 46 1.56 1.62 -2.74
CA VAL A 46 1.08 0.54 -3.60
C VAL A 46 -0.35 0.81 -4.08
N HIS A 47 -1.26 1.17 -3.17
CA HIS A 47 -2.65 1.50 -3.52
C HIS A 47 -2.74 2.66 -4.52
N ASN A 48 -1.95 3.71 -4.33
CA ASN A 48 -1.92 4.86 -5.23
C ASN A 48 -1.31 4.52 -6.60
N GLY A 49 -0.26 3.69 -6.63
CA GLY A 49 0.35 3.20 -7.87
C GLY A 49 -0.65 2.40 -8.70
N LEU A 50 -1.28 1.40 -8.09
CA LEU A 50 -2.29 0.56 -8.76
C LEU A 50 -3.51 1.35 -9.25
N LYS A 51 -3.93 2.39 -8.51
CA LYS A 51 -4.99 3.30 -8.96
C LYS A 51 -4.59 4.14 -10.17
N THR A 52 -3.31 4.51 -10.28
CA THR A 52 -2.80 5.31 -11.40
C THR A 52 -2.59 4.45 -12.63
N GLU A 53 -2.18 3.20 -12.45
CA GLU A 53 -1.91 2.22 -13.52
C GLU A 53 -3.14 1.46 -13.97
N THR A 54 -4.28 1.56 -13.29
CA THR A 54 -5.53 1.03 -13.83
C THR A 54 -5.98 1.96 -14.96
N PRO A 55 -5.79 1.62 -16.26
CA PRO A 55 -6.50 2.33 -17.30
C PRO A 55 -7.98 2.20 -16.94
N ALA A 56 -8.67 3.33 -16.82
CA ALA A 56 -10.13 3.33 -16.75
C ALA A 56 -10.61 2.34 -17.80
N ARG A 57 -11.26 1.25 -17.38
CA ARG A 57 -11.75 0.18 -18.27
C ARG A 57 -12.29 0.83 -19.53
N ALA A 58 -11.60 0.62 -20.64
CA ALA A 58 -12.13 0.96 -21.95
C ALA A 58 -13.33 0.04 -22.17
N GLY A 59 -14.53 0.59 -22.06
CA GLY A 59 -15.80 0.00 -22.52
C GLY A 59 -16.23 -1.29 -21.82
N ASP A 60 -17.30 -1.21 -21.03
CA ASP A 60 -18.39 -2.19 -21.12
C ASP A 60 -19.61 -1.43 -21.66
#